data_AF-A0A136M281-F1
#
_entry.id   AF-A0A136M281-F1
#
_cell.length_a   1.000
_cell.length_b   1.000
_cell.length_c   1.000
_cell.angle_alpha   90.00
_cell.angle_beta   90.00
_cell.angle_gamma   90.00
#
_symmetry.space_group_name_H-M   'P 1'
#
loop_
_entity.id
_entity.type
_entity.pdbx_description
1 polymer ?
#
loop_
_entity_poly.entity_id
_entity_poly.type
_entity_poly.pdbx_seq_one_letter_code
_entity_poly.pdbx_strand_id
1 'polypeptide(L)'
;MHYLSTGADGILFVVNQIGLNLPALLAGIAVEDCAVSLLLDAGCESEAGRYLEFYKNKNLTGCIFYRQSTQVIYHKSLSANFVTCGIYINPDKNPVNELVQALGAGVALMDKLTNQGLSAQAIAAQVGFCVSIDSDFFVSIAKLKALRILWNTVLTAYGVSGAVQIHAISTSWTKDSFQPHGNLIKSTTAALAAIVGGCNYLTVQPESENEPGNRAARLVSAVLREESHLSKVADPTAGSYYLASLIEQLVDKSWQQFFN
;
A
#
# COMPACT_ATOMS: atom_id res chain seq x y z
N MET A 1 17.79 -10.73 1.16
CA MET A 1 19.17 -10.32 1.52
C MET A 1 19.84 -9.41 0.50
N HIS A 2 20.09 -9.85 -0.74
CA HIS A 2 20.76 -9.02 -1.77
C HIS A 2 20.13 -7.62 -1.96
N TYR A 3 18.80 -7.51 -1.97
CA TYR A 3 18.12 -6.23 -2.13
C TYR A 3 18.25 -5.30 -0.90
N LEU A 4 18.23 -5.84 0.32
CA LEU A 4 18.47 -5.03 1.54
C LEU A 4 19.89 -4.46 1.55
N SER A 5 20.90 -5.28 1.19
CA SER A 5 22.29 -4.80 1.10
C SER A 5 22.55 -3.80 -0.02
N THR A 6 21.60 -3.60 -0.93
CA THR A 6 21.72 -2.68 -2.08
C THR A 6 20.73 -1.52 -2.02
N GLY A 7 20.27 -1.16 -0.81
CA GLY A 7 19.53 0.08 -0.55
C GLY A 7 18.01 -0.05 -0.44
N ALA A 8 17.45 -1.26 -0.41
CA ALA A 8 16.03 -1.42 -0.09
C ALA A 8 15.80 -1.28 1.43
N ASP A 9 14.88 -0.39 1.83
CA ASP A 9 14.48 -0.19 3.23
C ASP A 9 13.47 -1.23 3.74
N GLY A 10 12.95 -2.07 2.83
CA GLY A 10 11.95 -3.09 3.17
C GLY A 10 11.75 -4.15 2.10
N ILE A 11 10.97 -5.16 2.45
CA ILE A 11 10.65 -6.32 1.60
C ILE A 11 9.13 -6.50 1.57
N LEU A 12 8.58 -6.68 0.37
CA LEU A 12 7.22 -7.16 0.17
C LEU A 12 7.29 -8.59 -0.37
N PHE A 13 6.84 -9.57 0.41
CA PHE A 13 6.72 -10.94 -0.05
C PHE A 13 5.34 -11.18 -0.65
N VAL A 14 5.29 -11.67 -1.88
CA VAL A 14 4.05 -12.18 -2.49
C VAL A 14 3.92 -13.66 -2.13
N VAL A 15 2.87 -14.02 -1.41
CA VAL A 15 2.61 -15.38 -0.93
C VAL A 15 1.46 -15.97 -1.73
N ASN A 16 1.79 -16.96 -2.54
CA ASN A 16 0.87 -17.64 -3.47
C ASN A 16 0.70 -19.14 -3.15
N GLN A 17 1.29 -19.62 -2.05
CA GLN A 17 1.20 -21.01 -1.62
C GLN A 17 1.25 -21.13 -0.09
N ILE A 18 0.60 -22.18 0.42
CA ILE A 18 0.58 -22.54 1.85
C ILE A 18 1.79 -23.43 2.16
N GLY A 19 2.23 -23.47 3.42
CA GLY A 19 3.30 -24.37 3.85
C GLY A 19 4.69 -23.75 3.72
N LEU A 20 4.78 -22.41 3.75
CA LEU A 20 6.06 -21.73 3.64
C LEU A 20 7.00 -22.14 4.77
N ASN A 21 8.28 -22.31 4.42
CA ASN A 21 9.36 -22.42 5.40
C ASN A 21 9.77 -21.00 5.83
N LEU A 22 8.98 -20.42 6.75
CA LEU A 22 9.22 -19.09 7.30
C LEU A 22 10.64 -18.94 7.90
N PRO A 23 11.19 -19.90 8.68
CA PRO A 23 12.57 -19.82 9.14
C PRO A 23 13.59 -19.63 8.01
N ALA A 24 13.44 -20.37 6.91
CA ALA A 24 14.35 -20.26 5.77
C ALA A 24 14.14 -18.96 4.99
N LEU A 25 12.88 -18.56 4.77
CA LEU A 25 12.52 -17.33 4.05
C LEU A 25 13.04 -16.08 4.76
N LEU A 26 13.03 -16.12 6.10
CA LEU A 26 13.31 -14.99 6.97
C LEU A 26 14.72 -15.02 7.57
N ALA A 27 15.50 -16.05 7.27
CA ALA A 27 16.86 -16.22 7.77
C ALA A 27 17.73 -15.02 7.39
N GLY A 28 18.36 -14.42 8.41
CA GLY A 28 19.28 -13.29 8.24
C GLY A 28 18.62 -11.93 8.02
N ILE A 29 17.29 -11.84 8.00
CA ILE A 29 16.58 -10.55 7.90
C ILE A 29 16.44 -9.94 9.29
N ALA A 30 17.07 -8.78 9.50
CA ALA A 30 16.90 -7.98 10.71
C ALA A 30 15.57 -7.19 10.64
N VAL A 31 14.47 -7.82 11.04
CA VAL A 31 13.11 -7.25 10.93
C VAL A 31 12.85 -6.00 11.77
N GLU A 32 13.74 -5.69 12.71
CA GLU A 32 13.67 -4.45 13.50
C GLU A 32 14.25 -3.25 12.72
N ASP A 33 15.11 -3.52 11.73
CA ASP A 33 15.81 -2.50 10.93
C ASP A 33 15.20 -2.30 9.53
N CYS A 34 14.23 -3.13 9.13
CA CYS A 34 13.58 -3.04 7.82
C CYS A 34 12.09 -3.33 7.88
N ALA A 35 11.31 -2.70 7.00
CA ALA A 35 9.89 -3.01 6.87
C ALA A 35 9.69 -4.35 6.16
N VAL A 36 8.91 -5.27 6.73
CA VAL A 36 8.59 -6.56 6.10
C VAL A 36 7.08 -6.69 5.98
N SER A 37 6.61 -6.66 4.73
CA SER A 37 5.20 -6.75 4.37
C SER A 37 4.92 -8.06 3.64
N LEU A 38 3.69 -8.57 3.78
CA LEU A 38 3.19 -9.72 3.04
C LEU A 38 2.04 -9.30 2.14
N LEU A 39 1.96 -9.87 0.96
CA LEU A 39 0.81 -9.81 0.08
C LEU A 39 0.33 -11.23 -0.15
N LEU A 40 -0.78 -11.58 0.49
CA LEU A 40 -1.35 -12.92 0.50
C LEU A 40 -2.39 -13.03 -0.62
N ASP A 41 -2.19 -14.00 -1.52
CA ASP A 41 -3.22 -14.38 -2.49
C ASP A 41 -4.31 -15.23 -1.84
N ALA A 42 -5.47 -15.32 -2.50
CA ALA A 42 -6.62 -16.08 -2.01
C ALA A 42 -6.23 -17.54 -1.67
N GLY A 43 -6.64 -18.01 -0.50
CA GLY A 43 -6.30 -19.35 0.02
C GLY A 43 -5.03 -19.40 0.88
N CYS A 44 -4.23 -18.33 0.92
CA CYS A 44 -3.00 -18.27 1.72
C CYS A 44 -3.16 -17.53 3.06
N GLU A 45 -4.39 -17.24 3.49
CA GLU A 45 -4.69 -16.42 4.67
C GLU A 45 -4.09 -17.01 5.96
N SER A 46 -4.01 -18.34 6.04
CA SER A 46 -3.44 -19.05 7.19
C SER A 46 -1.95 -18.74 7.43
N GLU A 47 -1.21 -18.30 6.41
CA GLU A 47 0.19 -17.92 6.54
C GLU A 47 0.37 -16.60 7.33
N ALA A 48 -0.65 -15.74 7.38
CA ALA A 48 -0.63 -14.53 8.21
C ALA A 48 -0.41 -14.87 9.69
N GLY A 49 -1.17 -15.85 10.21
CA GLY A 49 -1.07 -16.29 11.60
C GLY A 49 0.30 -16.91 11.90
N ARG A 50 0.82 -17.75 10.99
CA ARG A 50 2.14 -18.37 11.13
C ARG A 50 3.26 -17.33 11.14
N TYR A 51 3.17 -16.31 10.28
CA TYR A 51 4.12 -15.20 10.22
C TYR A 51 4.14 -14.40 11.53
N LEU A 52 2.96 -14.04 12.05
CA LEU A 52 2.84 -13.27 13.29
C LEU A 52 3.27 -14.07 14.51
N GLU A 53 3.02 -15.37 14.52
CA GLU A 53 3.50 -16.26 15.58
C GLU A 53 5.03 -16.41 15.54
N PHE A 54 5.62 -16.55 14.35
CA PHE A 54 7.07 -16.63 14.19
C PHE A 54 7.79 -15.38 14.74
N TYR A 55 7.18 -14.21 14.60
CA TYR A 55 7.72 -12.94 15.08
C TYR A 55 7.09 -12.42 16.37
N LYS A 56 6.46 -13.30 17.14
CA LYS A 56 5.91 -12.96 18.44
C LYS A 56 6.98 -12.28 19.31
N ASN A 57 6.61 -11.14 19.91
CA ASN A 57 7.46 -10.28 20.75
C ASN A 57 8.56 -9.47 20.02
N LYS A 58 8.57 -9.42 18.68
CA LYS A 58 9.45 -8.50 17.94
C LYS A 58 8.70 -7.23 17.53
N ASN A 59 9.43 -6.13 17.43
CA ASN A 59 8.88 -4.88 16.91
C ASN A 59 8.91 -4.90 15.38
N LEU A 60 7.76 -5.16 14.76
CA LEU A 60 7.65 -5.24 13.31
C LEU A 60 7.27 -3.88 12.72
N THR A 61 7.73 -3.62 11.50
CA THR A 61 7.22 -2.52 10.66
C THR A 61 6.78 -3.13 9.33
N GLY A 62 5.64 -2.71 8.80
CA GLY A 62 5.10 -3.24 7.55
C GLY A 62 3.61 -3.57 7.62
N CYS A 63 3.13 -4.30 6.63
CA CYS A 63 1.71 -4.59 6.48
C CYS A 63 1.48 -6.02 5.96
N ILE A 64 0.39 -6.66 6.39
CA ILE A 64 -0.16 -7.86 5.74
C ILE A 64 -1.33 -7.41 4.88
N PHE A 65 -1.19 -7.54 3.56
CA PHE A 65 -2.23 -7.25 2.59
C PHE A 65 -2.87 -8.55 2.11
N TYR A 66 -4.20 -8.53 1.96
CA TYR A 66 -4.96 -9.64 1.40
C TYR A 66 -5.46 -9.27 0.01
N ARG A 67 -5.08 -10.06 -1.00
CA ARG A 67 -5.54 -9.94 -2.38
C ARG A 67 -6.73 -10.85 -2.59
N GLN A 68 -7.89 -10.27 -2.90
CA GLN A 68 -9.12 -11.00 -3.25
C GLN A 68 -9.58 -12.02 -2.19
N SER A 69 -9.16 -11.85 -0.93
CA SER A 69 -9.53 -12.77 0.14
C SER A 69 -10.91 -12.43 0.71
N THR A 70 -11.69 -13.47 1.00
CA THR A 70 -12.96 -13.37 1.74
C THR A 70 -12.76 -13.33 3.27
N GLN A 71 -11.52 -13.58 3.73
CA GLN A 71 -11.19 -13.73 5.14
C GLN A 71 -9.93 -12.93 5.49
N VAL A 72 -10.09 -11.63 5.72
CA VAL A 72 -9.08 -10.86 6.45
C VAL A 72 -9.06 -11.34 7.90
N ILE A 73 -7.91 -11.87 8.35
CA ILE A 73 -7.75 -12.34 9.72
C ILE A 73 -7.26 -11.18 10.57
N TYR A 74 -8.08 -10.79 11.54
CA TYR A 74 -7.65 -9.80 12.53
C TYR A 74 -6.65 -10.43 13.48
N HIS A 75 -5.50 -9.79 13.60
CA HIS A 75 -4.56 -10.04 14.67
C HIS A 75 -4.34 -8.74 15.41
N LYS A 76 -4.37 -8.79 16.75
CA LYS A 76 -3.97 -7.62 17.53
C LYS A 76 -2.51 -7.33 17.19
N SER A 77 -2.23 -6.13 16.70
CA SER A 77 -0.87 -5.82 16.25
C SER A 77 0.14 -5.96 17.37
N LEU A 78 1.28 -6.50 16.97
CA LEU A 78 2.48 -6.66 17.79
C LEU A 78 3.21 -5.33 17.98
N SER A 79 2.96 -4.32 17.12
CA SER A 79 3.65 -3.02 17.11
C SER A 79 2.80 -1.90 16.51
N ALA A 80 3.06 -0.66 16.93
CA ALA A 80 2.27 0.50 16.46
C ALA A 80 2.38 0.74 14.94
N ASN A 81 3.47 0.32 14.31
CA ASN A 81 3.76 0.55 12.89
C ASN A 81 3.52 -0.69 12.00
N PHE A 82 2.86 -1.72 12.54
CA PHE A 82 2.49 -2.91 11.79
C PHE A 82 0.98 -3.04 11.66
N VAL A 83 0.52 -3.24 10.42
CA VAL A 83 -0.90 -3.31 10.07
C VAL A 83 -1.23 -4.73 9.61
N THR A 84 -2.17 -5.38 10.29
CA THR A 84 -2.51 -6.78 9.99
C THR A 84 -3.67 -6.94 9.02
N CYS A 85 -4.50 -5.92 8.83
CA CYS A 85 -5.70 -5.97 7.99
C CYS A 85 -5.56 -5.06 6.76
N GLY A 86 -4.48 -5.27 6.00
CA GLY A 86 -4.24 -4.56 4.75
C GLY A 86 -5.16 -5.04 3.63
N ILE A 87 -5.72 -4.10 2.87
CA ILE A 87 -6.65 -4.37 1.77
C ILE A 87 -5.93 -4.06 0.46
N TYR A 88 -5.78 -5.06 -0.40
CA TYR A 88 -5.29 -4.84 -1.76
C TYR A 88 -6.44 -4.41 -2.68
N ILE A 89 -6.28 -3.27 -3.33
CA ILE A 89 -7.25 -2.72 -4.27
C ILE A 89 -6.83 -3.11 -5.69
N ASN A 90 -7.74 -3.74 -6.42
CA ASN A 90 -7.46 -4.13 -7.79
C ASN A 90 -7.37 -2.87 -8.67
N PRO A 91 -6.31 -2.72 -9.49
CA PRO A 91 -6.19 -1.59 -10.39
C PRO A 91 -7.38 -1.53 -11.36
N ASP A 92 -7.89 -0.33 -11.60
CA ASP A 92 -8.95 -0.04 -12.55
C ASP A 92 -8.53 1.18 -13.40
N LYS A 93 -9.05 1.29 -14.62
CA LYS A 93 -8.82 2.49 -15.44
C LYS A 93 -9.52 3.71 -14.87
N ASN A 94 -10.60 3.51 -14.13
CA ASN A 94 -11.32 4.57 -13.46
C ASN A 94 -10.88 4.66 -11.98
N PRO A 95 -10.21 5.76 -11.56
CA PRO A 95 -9.77 5.92 -10.18
C PRO A 95 -10.94 5.93 -9.17
N VAL A 96 -12.14 6.31 -9.60
CA VAL A 96 -13.35 6.27 -8.76
C VAL A 96 -13.70 4.83 -8.37
N ASN A 97 -13.58 3.88 -9.30
CA ASN A 97 -13.86 2.46 -9.01
C ASN A 97 -12.89 1.89 -7.97
N GLU A 98 -11.60 2.26 -8.04
CA GLU A 98 -10.61 1.85 -7.04
C GLU A 98 -10.95 2.40 -5.66
N LEU A 99 -11.35 3.68 -5.57
CA LEU A 99 -11.76 4.31 -4.31
C LEU A 99 -13.02 3.67 -3.73
N VAL A 100 -14.02 3.37 -4.57
CA VAL A 100 -15.25 2.67 -4.13
C VAL A 100 -14.93 1.25 -3.65
N GLN A 101 -14.06 0.52 -4.35
CA GLN A 101 -13.58 -0.79 -3.90
C GLN A 101 -12.89 -0.70 -2.53
N ALA A 102 -12.04 0.30 -2.33
CA ALA A 102 -11.35 0.54 -1.06
C ALA A 102 -12.34 0.76 0.09
N LEU A 103 -13.33 1.64 -0.11
CA LEU A 103 -14.34 1.94 0.90
C LEU A 103 -15.24 0.75 1.19
N GLY A 104 -15.72 0.05 0.16
CA GLY A 104 -16.55 -1.14 0.32
C GLY A 104 -15.84 -2.23 1.11
N ALA A 105 -14.59 -2.54 0.74
CA ALA A 105 -13.80 -3.54 1.46
C ALA A 105 -13.48 -3.10 2.91
N GLY A 106 -13.16 -1.82 3.12
CA GLY A 106 -12.87 -1.26 4.44
C GLY A 106 -14.07 -1.27 5.38
N VAL A 107 -15.25 -0.84 4.90
CA VAL A 107 -16.50 -0.84 5.67
C VAL A 107 -16.94 -2.27 5.97
N ALA A 108 -16.93 -3.16 4.97
CA ALA A 108 -17.28 -4.56 5.19
C ALA A 108 -16.37 -5.24 6.23
N LEU A 109 -15.08 -4.90 6.24
CA LEU A 109 -14.14 -5.36 7.24
C LEU A 109 -14.46 -4.81 8.63
N MET A 110 -14.71 -3.50 8.74
CA MET A 110 -15.08 -2.84 9.99
C MET A 110 -16.34 -3.47 10.57
N ASP A 111 -17.40 -3.63 9.78
CA ASP A 111 -18.67 -4.24 10.19
C ASP A 111 -18.49 -5.69 10.62
N LYS A 112 -17.74 -6.49 9.85
CA LYS A 112 -17.49 -7.90 10.19
C LYS A 112 -16.80 -8.03 11.55
N LEU A 113 -15.79 -7.20 11.82
CA LEU A 113 -14.99 -7.29 13.04
C LEU A 113 -15.69 -6.64 14.25
N THR A 114 -16.45 -5.57 14.06
CA THR A 114 -17.26 -4.98 15.14
C THR A 114 -18.40 -5.91 15.56
N ASN A 115 -19.04 -6.61 14.61
CA ASN A 115 -20.03 -7.65 14.90
C ASN A 115 -19.43 -8.85 15.67
N GLN A 116 -18.12 -9.07 15.60
CA GLN A 116 -17.39 -10.05 16.40
C GLN A 116 -17.00 -9.52 17.80
N GLY A 117 -17.38 -8.28 18.14
CA GLY A 117 -17.13 -7.66 19.45
C GLY A 117 -15.80 -6.91 19.57
N LEU A 118 -15.06 -6.70 18.47
CA LEU A 118 -13.84 -5.90 18.48
C LEU A 118 -14.18 -4.40 18.45
N SER A 119 -13.42 -3.59 19.19
CA SER A 119 -13.63 -2.13 19.17
C SER A 119 -13.25 -1.54 17.82
N ALA A 120 -14.07 -0.63 17.29
CA ALA A 120 -13.80 0.09 16.04
C ALA A 120 -12.42 0.77 16.02
N GLN A 121 -11.97 1.32 17.16
CA GLN A 121 -10.66 1.99 17.26
C GLN A 121 -9.50 1.02 17.04
N ALA A 122 -9.58 -0.18 17.63
CA ALA A 122 -8.56 -1.21 17.47
C ALA A 122 -8.53 -1.77 16.04
N ILE A 123 -9.67 -1.83 15.36
CA ILE A 123 -9.73 -2.26 13.96
C ILE A 123 -9.18 -1.17 13.06
N ALA A 124 -9.59 0.09 13.24
CA ALA A 124 -9.15 1.23 12.44
C ALA A 124 -7.62 1.38 12.44
N ALA A 125 -6.96 1.16 13.58
CA ALA A 125 -5.51 1.16 13.69
C ALA A 125 -4.82 0.00 12.93
N GLN A 126 -5.58 -1.01 12.52
CA GLN A 126 -5.11 -2.20 11.80
C GLN A 126 -5.52 -2.24 10.34
N VAL A 127 -6.21 -1.22 9.83
CA VAL A 127 -6.55 -1.13 8.40
C VAL A 127 -5.45 -0.37 7.66
N GLY A 128 -5.06 -0.91 6.51
CA GLY A 128 -4.20 -0.23 5.54
C GLY A 128 -4.65 -0.56 4.13
N PHE A 129 -4.23 0.23 3.15
CA PHE A 129 -4.58 0.03 1.75
C PHE A 129 -3.32 -0.17 0.90
N CYS A 130 -3.34 -1.16 0.03
CA CYS A 130 -2.36 -1.34 -1.02
C CYS A 130 -3.01 -0.95 -2.35
N VAL A 131 -2.50 0.11 -2.97
CA VAL A 131 -3.04 0.70 -4.20
C VAL A 131 -2.02 0.68 -5.31
N SER A 132 -2.53 0.54 -6.54
CA SER A 132 -1.71 0.69 -7.73
C SER A 132 -1.60 2.16 -8.13
N ILE A 133 -0.41 2.60 -8.54
CA ILE A 133 -0.15 3.97 -9.00
C ILE A 133 0.39 3.92 -10.42
N ASP A 134 -0.13 4.79 -11.27
CA ASP A 134 0.17 4.81 -12.70
C ASP A 134 0.90 6.12 -13.07
N SER A 135 1.13 6.31 -14.37
CA SER A 135 1.84 7.49 -14.88
C SER A 135 0.93 8.72 -15.06
N ASP A 136 -0.38 8.65 -14.78
CA ASP A 136 -1.22 9.85 -14.70
C ASP A 136 -0.92 10.56 -13.38
N PHE A 137 0.07 11.45 -13.47
CA PHE A 137 0.74 12.06 -12.32
C PHE A 137 -0.24 12.72 -11.34
N PHE A 138 -1.12 13.59 -11.84
CA PHE A 138 -2.02 14.36 -10.98
C PHE A 138 -3.18 13.52 -10.47
N VAL A 139 -3.73 12.62 -11.30
CA VAL A 139 -4.79 11.70 -10.87
C VAL A 139 -4.27 10.76 -9.79
N SER A 140 -3.05 10.25 -9.94
CA SER A 140 -2.41 9.40 -8.94
C SER A 140 -2.20 10.11 -7.59
N ILE A 141 -1.73 11.37 -7.61
CA ILE A 141 -1.64 12.21 -6.39
C ILE A 141 -3.03 12.40 -5.77
N ALA A 142 -4.00 12.79 -6.59
CA ALA A 142 -5.35 13.10 -6.13
C ALA A 142 -6.06 11.86 -5.58
N LYS A 143 -5.88 10.68 -6.19
CA LYS A 143 -6.44 9.40 -5.75
C LYS A 143 -5.96 9.04 -4.34
N LEU A 144 -4.65 9.18 -4.07
CA LEU A 144 -4.09 8.89 -2.74
C LEU A 144 -4.65 9.82 -1.66
N LYS A 145 -4.77 11.11 -1.97
CA LYS A 145 -5.34 12.10 -1.04
C LYS A 145 -6.84 11.90 -0.84
N ALA A 146 -7.59 11.64 -1.92
CA ALA A 146 -9.01 11.33 -1.87
C ALA A 146 -9.27 10.07 -1.03
N LEU A 147 -8.47 9.02 -1.19
CA LEU A 147 -8.58 7.80 -0.37
C LEU A 147 -8.45 8.10 1.13
N ARG A 148 -7.47 8.93 1.53
CA ARG A 148 -7.30 9.34 2.94
C ARG A 148 -8.51 10.12 3.45
N ILE A 149 -9.01 11.07 2.65
CA ILE A 149 -10.20 11.87 3.01
C ILE A 149 -11.42 10.97 3.20
N LEU A 150 -11.72 10.14 2.20
CA LEU A 150 -12.88 9.25 2.22
C LEU A 150 -12.80 8.25 3.39
N TRP A 151 -11.63 7.66 3.63
CA TRP A 151 -11.46 6.75 4.75
C TRP A 151 -11.62 7.44 6.10
N ASN A 152 -11.10 8.67 6.27
CA ASN A 152 -11.33 9.43 7.49
C ASN A 152 -12.83 9.77 7.70
N THR A 153 -13.57 10.03 6.63
CA THR A 153 -15.03 10.20 6.70
C THR A 153 -15.71 8.93 7.18
N VAL A 154 -15.31 7.75 6.68
CA VAL A 154 -15.80 6.45 7.16
C VAL A 154 -15.46 6.26 8.65
N LEU A 155 -14.21 6.49 9.07
CA LEU A 155 -13.81 6.37 10.48
C LEU A 155 -14.62 7.28 11.40
N THR A 156 -14.91 8.51 10.95
CA THR A 156 -15.74 9.46 11.69
C THR A 156 -17.16 8.93 11.91
N ALA A 157 -17.73 8.23 10.92
CA ALA A 157 -19.04 7.59 11.06
C ALA A 157 -19.04 6.44 12.09
N TYR A 158 -17.91 5.76 12.29
CA TYR A 158 -17.70 4.79 13.38
C TYR A 158 -17.33 5.46 14.73
N GLY A 159 -17.26 6.79 14.80
CA GLY A 159 -16.90 7.53 16.02
C GLY A 159 -15.43 7.41 16.41
N VAL A 160 -14.56 7.07 15.46
CA VAL A 160 -13.12 6.85 15.69
C VAL A 160 -12.27 7.74 14.81
N SER A 161 -11.01 7.90 15.18
CA SER A 161 -10.02 8.61 14.37
C SER A 161 -8.74 7.80 14.27
N GLY A 162 -8.00 7.95 13.18
CA GLY A 162 -6.77 7.21 12.98
C GLY A 162 -6.07 7.61 11.69
N ALA A 163 -4.77 7.35 11.64
CA ALA A 163 -3.99 7.48 10.42
C ALA A 163 -4.04 6.16 9.64
N VAL A 164 -4.30 6.26 8.34
CA VAL A 164 -4.29 5.09 7.44
C VAL A 164 -2.92 4.90 6.82
N GLN A 165 -2.45 3.65 6.79
CA GLN A 165 -1.23 3.27 6.09
C GLN A 165 -1.56 2.96 4.63
N ILE A 166 -0.84 3.57 3.70
CA ILE A 166 -0.99 3.32 2.26
C ILE A 166 0.32 2.80 1.68
N HIS A 167 0.26 1.63 1.06
CA HIS A 167 1.33 1.08 0.22
C HIS A 167 0.97 1.35 -1.25
N ALA A 168 1.80 2.14 -1.92
CA ALA A 168 1.68 2.40 -3.34
C ALA A 168 2.60 1.46 -4.14
N ILE A 169 2.05 0.79 -5.16
CA ILE A 169 2.80 -0.07 -6.08
C ILE A 169 2.71 0.55 -7.47
N SER A 170 3.85 0.87 -8.10
CA SER A 170 3.82 1.36 -9.47
C SER A 170 3.37 0.24 -10.41
N THR A 171 2.48 0.54 -11.36
CA THR A 171 2.02 -0.45 -12.33
C THR A 171 3.09 -0.76 -13.37
N SER A 172 3.30 -2.04 -13.67
CA SER A 172 4.07 -2.46 -14.83
C SER A 172 3.27 -2.22 -16.10
N TRP A 173 3.89 -1.54 -17.08
CA TRP A 173 3.27 -1.24 -18.36
C TRP A 173 3.77 -2.21 -19.42
N THR A 174 3.00 -3.25 -19.71
CA THR A 174 3.29 -4.17 -20.83
C THR A 174 2.54 -3.74 -22.08
N LYS A 175 3.18 -2.91 -22.91
CA LYS A 175 2.98 -2.90 -24.36
C LYS A 175 4.34 -2.77 -25.06
N ASP A 176 4.90 -3.95 -25.33
CA ASP A 176 6.19 -4.23 -25.93
C ASP A 176 6.20 -4.04 -27.46
N SER A 177 6.37 -2.81 -27.95
CA SER A 177 6.76 -2.69 -29.37
C SER A 177 7.71 -1.56 -29.75
N PHE A 178 7.78 -0.44 -29.02
CA PHE A 178 8.52 0.72 -29.56
C PHE A 178 9.33 1.59 -28.58
N GLN A 179 9.43 1.27 -27.27
CA GLN A 179 10.16 2.13 -26.33
C GLN A 179 11.02 1.36 -25.32
N PRO A 180 12.31 1.09 -25.61
CA PRO A 180 13.24 0.61 -24.58
C PRO A 180 13.30 1.63 -23.43
N HIS A 181 13.18 1.16 -22.18
CA HIS A 181 13.21 1.96 -20.95
C HIS A 181 12.02 2.92 -20.71
N GLY A 182 10.98 2.89 -21.56
CA GLY A 182 9.77 3.68 -21.34
C GLY A 182 9.09 3.36 -20.00
N ASN A 183 9.23 2.12 -19.53
CA ASN A 183 8.69 1.68 -18.26
C ASN A 183 9.43 2.27 -17.07
N LEU A 184 10.75 2.46 -17.16
CA LEU A 184 11.53 3.10 -16.09
C LEU A 184 11.11 4.56 -15.87
N ILE A 185 10.90 5.32 -16.96
CA ILE A 185 10.47 6.73 -16.88
C ILE A 185 9.07 6.81 -16.28
N LYS A 186 8.14 5.97 -16.74
CA LYS A 186 6.77 5.91 -16.21
C LYS A 186 6.73 5.52 -14.74
N SER A 187 7.50 4.50 -14.35
CA SER A 187 7.65 4.07 -12.96
C SER A 187 8.24 5.17 -12.09
N THR A 188 9.18 5.99 -12.61
CA THR A 188 9.68 7.18 -11.91
C THR A 188 8.59 8.21 -11.67
N THR A 189 7.78 8.53 -12.70
CA THR A 189 6.64 9.46 -12.57
C THR A 189 5.60 8.94 -11.58
N ALA A 190 5.27 7.64 -11.64
CA ALA A 190 4.35 6.99 -10.71
C ALA A 190 4.90 7.02 -9.27
N ALA A 191 6.18 6.74 -9.07
CA ALA A 191 6.84 6.81 -7.77
C ALA A 191 6.83 8.23 -7.19
N LEU A 192 7.12 9.23 -8.01
CA LEU A 192 7.04 10.64 -7.61
C LEU A 192 5.60 11.01 -7.21
N ALA A 193 4.60 10.63 -8.01
CA ALA A 193 3.19 10.86 -7.70
C ALA A 193 2.78 10.18 -6.38
N ALA A 194 3.27 8.97 -6.13
CA ALA A 194 2.99 8.23 -4.91
C ALA A 194 3.56 8.94 -3.66
N ILE A 195 4.82 9.37 -3.73
CA ILE A 195 5.49 10.10 -2.64
C ILE A 195 4.78 11.43 -2.37
N VAL A 196 4.48 12.20 -3.42
CA VAL A 196 3.80 13.49 -3.34
C VAL A 196 2.34 13.36 -2.87
N GLY A 197 1.67 12.27 -3.25
CA GLY A 197 0.36 11.88 -2.72
C GLY A 197 0.41 11.39 -1.27
N GLY A 198 1.61 11.22 -0.72
CA GLY A 198 1.87 10.91 0.68
C GLY A 198 1.74 9.43 1.01
N CYS A 199 2.16 8.49 0.15
CA CYS A 199 2.19 7.06 0.50
C CYS A 199 3.14 6.78 1.68
N ASN A 200 2.85 5.73 2.46
CA ASN A 200 3.70 5.27 3.57
C ASN A 200 4.76 4.28 3.10
N TYR A 201 4.40 3.41 2.16
CA TYR A 201 5.31 2.44 1.54
C TYR A 201 5.23 2.57 0.03
N LEU A 202 6.36 2.41 -0.64
CA LEU A 202 6.47 2.47 -2.09
C LEU A 202 7.13 1.20 -2.62
N THR A 203 6.53 0.59 -3.63
CA THR A 203 7.18 -0.44 -4.44
C THR A 203 7.20 0.01 -5.88
N VAL A 204 8.41 0.21 -6.41
CA VAL A 204 8.62 0.47 -7.83
C VAL A 204 8.76 -0.89 -8.53
N GLN A 205 7.83 -1.23 -9.40
CA GLN A 205 7.93 -2.45 -10.20
C GLN A 205 9.06 -2.32 -11.23
N PRO A 206 9.93 -3.34 -11.33
CA PRO A 206 11.01 -3.32 -12.31
C PRO A 206 10.46 -3.54 -13.71
N GLU A 207 11.13 -2.94 -14.70
CA GLU A 207 10.84 -3.17 -16.13
C GLU A 207 11.10 -4.62 -16.53
N SER A 208 12.10 -5.26 -15.92
CA SER A 208 12.41 -6.67 -16.10
C SER A 208 12.94 -7.27 -14.80
N GLU A 209 12.68 -8.55 -14.58
CA GLU A 209 13.08 -9.25 -13.35
C GLU A 209 14.57 -9.63 -13.29
N ASN A 210 15.38 -9.18 -14.25
CA ASN A 210 16.83 -9.34 -14.18
C ASN A 210 17.47 -8.36 -13.18
N GLU A 211 18.75 -8.55 -12.83
CA GLU A 211 19.44 -7.67 -11.89
C GLU A 211 19.43 -6.20 -12.34
N PRO A 212 19.71 -5.85 -13.62
CA PRO A 212 19.68 -4.47 -14.08
C PRO A 212 18.31 -3.79 -13.91
N GLY A 213 17.22 -4.48 -14.25
CA GLY A 213 15.87 -3.96 -14.10
C GLY A 213 15.47 -3.77 -12.64
N ASN A 214 15.76 -4.77 -11.80
CA ASN A 214 15.56 -4.66 -10.35
C ASN A 214 16.39 -3.53 -9.74
N ARG A 215 17.64 -3.38 -10.16
CA ARG A 215 18.53 -2.31 -9.70
C ARG A 215 17.98 -0.94 -10.09
N ALA A 216 17.55 -0.77 -11.35
CA ALA A 216 16.97 0.49 -11.83
C ALA A 216 15.75 0.89 -10.99
N ALA A 217 14.84 -0.05 -10.69
CA ALA A 217 13.69 0.22 -9.83
C ALA A 217 14.07 0.69 -8.42
N ARG A 218 15.10 0.07 -7.79
CA ARG A 218 15.59 0.50 -6.47
C ARG A 218 16.22 1.90 -6.50
N LEU A 219 16.96 2.22 -7.57
CA LEU A 219 17.60 3.53 -7.72
C LEU A 219 16.57 4.66 -7.81
N VAL A 220 15.42 4.43 -8.44
CA VAL A 220 14.33 5.42 -8.48
C VAL A 220 13.92 5.83 -7.07
N SER A 221 13.64 4.87 -6.18
CA SER A 221 13.28 5.18 -4.79
C SER A 221 14.40 5.86 -4.01
N ALA A 222 15.67 5.45 -4.23
CA ALA A 222 16.82 6.05 -3.55
C ALA A 222 17.02 7.52 -3.96
N VAL A 223 17.03 7.83 -5.26
CA VAL A 223 17.16 9.19 -5.78
C VAL A 223 16.01 10.07 -5.29
N LEU A 224 14.78 9.56 -5.33
CA LEU A 224 13.62 10.31 -4.83
C LEU A 224 13.68 10.55 -3.32
N ARG A 225 14.35 9.71 -2.53
CA ARG A 225 14.50 9.91 -1.09
C ARG A 225 15.65 10.86 -0.75
N GLU A 226 16.80 10.67 -1.38
CA GLU A 226 18.06 11.29 -0.98
C GLU A 226 18.34 12.61 -1.70
N GLU A 227 17.91 12.74 -2.96
CA GLU A 227 18.33 13.85 -3.84
C GLU A 227 17.19 14.79 -4.25
N SER A 228 15.93 14.35 -4.17
CA SER A 228 14.79 15.15 -4.66
C SER A 228 14.35 16.29 -3.75
N HIS A 229 14.79 16.29 -2.48
CA HIS A 229 14.32 17.18 -1.42
C HIS A 229 12.81 17.16 -1.14
N LEU A 230 12.07 16.15 -1.63
CA LEU A 230 10.63 16.02 -1.37
C LEU A 230 10.29 15.88 0.13
N SER A 231 11.22 15.40 0.94
CA SER A 231 11.08 15.28 2.39
C SER A 231 11.16 16.60 3.16
N LYS A 232 11.47 17.73 2.49
CA LYS A 232 11.63 19.04 3.16
C LYS A 232 10.31 19.73 3.48
N VAL A 233 9.21 19.33 2.84
CA VAL A 233 7.87 19.90 3.05
C VAL A 233 6.88 18.76 3.23
N ALA A 234 5.96 18.90 4.19
CA ALA A 234 4.98 17.85 4.50
C ALA A 234 4.02 17.55 3.34
N ASP A 235 3.57 18.58 2.62
CA ASP A 235 2.74 18.45 1.42
C ASP A 235 3.12 19.52 0.38
N PRO A 236 3.92 19.20 -0.64
CA PRO A 236 4.33 20.16 -1.66
C PRO A 236 3.19 20.54 -2.62
N THR A 237 2.05 19.86 -2.56
CA THR A 237 0.89 20.14 -3.43
C THR A 237 -0.14 21.07 -2.81
N ALA A 238 0.00 21.35 -1.51
CA ALA A 238 -0.91 22.23 -0.80
C ALA A 238 -0.97 23.61 -1.46
N GLY A 239 -2.19 24.11 -1.71
CA GLY A 239 -2.44 25.39 -2.38
C GLY A 239 -2.57 25.30 -3.90
N SER A 240 -2.35 24.15 -4.53
CA SER A 240 -2.65 23.96 -5.95
C SER A 240 -4.16 23.90 -6.19
N TYR A 241 -4.71 24.90 -6.89
CA TYR A 241 -6.14 24.96 -7.25
C TYR A 241 -6.57 23.74 -8.09
N TYR A 242 -5.73 23.33 -9.03
CA TYR A 242 -6.02 22.18 -9.90
C TYR A 242 -6.12 20.88 -9.11
N LEU A 243 -5.14 20.59 -8.24
CA LEU A 243 -5.18 19.38 -7.41
C LEU A 243 -6.31 19.41 -6.39
N ALA A 244 -6.58 20.56 -5.76
CA ALA A 244 -7.70 20.70 -4.83
C ALA A 244 -9.04 20.35 -5.51
N SER A 245 -9.29 20.92 -6.70
CA SER A 245 -10.51 20.62 -7.46
C SER A 245 -10.56 19.15 -7.94
N LEU A 246 -9.43 18.58 -8.36
CA LEU A 246 -9.38 17.18 -8.79
C LEU A 246 -9.65 16.22 -7.62
N ILE A 247 -9.10 16.49 -6.44
CA ILE A 247 -9.35 15.71 -5.23
C ILE A 247 -10.82 15.79 -4.85
N GLU A 248 -11.41 16.98 -4.82
CA GLU A 248 -12.83 17.18 -4.51
C GLU A 248 -13.73 16.39 -5.48
N GLN A 249 -13.46 16.48 -6.79
CA GLN A 249 -14.21 15.72 -7.78
C GLN A 249 -14.11 14.20 -7.60
N LEU A 250 -12.93 13.68 -7.25
CA LEU A 250 -12.76 12.25 -6.98
C LEU A 250 -13.47 11.83 -5.69
N VAL A 251 -13.41 12.65 -4.63
CA VAL A 251 -14.11 12.40 -3.38
C VAL A 251 -15.61 12.35 -3.62
N ASP A 252 -16.19 13.37 -4.25
CA ASP A 252 -17.63 13.47 -4.47
C ASP A 252 -18.16 12.32 -5.33
N LYS A 253 -17.50 12.03 -6.46
CA LYS A 253 -17.92 10.94 -7.36
C LYS A 253 -17.81 9.58 -6.68
N SER A 254 -16.74 9.34 -5.93
CA SER A 254 -16.55 8.06 -5.22
C SER A 254 -17.56 7.90 -4.11
N TRP A 255 -17.85 8.97 -3.36
CA TRP A 255 -18.85 8.94 -2.31
C TRP A 255 -20.25 8.68 -2.86
N GLN A 256 -20.63 9.36 -3.95
CA GLN A 256 -21.92 9.12 -4.62
C GLN A 256 -22.02 7.68 -5.15
N GLN A 257 -21.00 7.18 -5.83
CA GLN A 257 -21.00 5.83 -6.38
C GLN A 257 -20.97 4.76 -5.28
N PHE A 258 -20.39 5.04 -4.11
CA PHE A 258 -20.36 4.11 -2.99
C PHE A 258 -21.75 3.82 -2.39
N PHE A 259 -22.69 4.76 -2.44
CA PHE A 259 -24.06 4.56 -1.94
C PHE A 259 -25.04 4.01 -2.98
N ASN A 260 -24.66 3.98 -4.25
CA ASN A 260 -25.49 3.46 -5.33
C ASN A 260 -25.29 1.95 -5.52
#